data_AF-A0A5M8QZ68-F1
#
_entry.id   AF-A0A5M8QZ68-F1
#
_cell.length_a   1.000
_cell.length_b   1.000
_cell.length_c   1.000
_cell.angle_alpha   90.00
_cell.angle_beta   90.00
_cell.angle_gamma   90.00
#
_symmetry.space_group_name_H-M   'P 1'
#
loop_
_entity.id
_entity.type
_entity.pdbx_description
1 polymer ?
#
loop_
_entity_poly.entity_id
_entity_poly.type
_entity_poly.pdbx_seq_one_letter_code
_entity_poly.pdbx_strand_id
1 'polypeptide(L)'
;MDGKQLQQPYKDHIGDYKDWNQRTYAAEWLMYPENTGPYLSIDETLLCNGELYSIVINKAAKCRKSSLVAVVKGTQASSVIEVLRKIPIHIHGKVREVTLDLSVSMAAAF
;
A
#
# COMPACT_ATOMS: atom_id res chain seq x y z
N MET A 1 -11.58 -22.34 -19.71
CA MET A 1 -10.62 -21.34 -20.23
C MET A 1 -9.49 -21.23 -19.23
N ASP A 2 -8.26 -21.50 -19.66
CA ASP A 2 -7.09 -21.60 -18.79
C ASP A 2 -6.62 -20.21 -18.33
N GLY A 3 -6.65 -19.96 -17.01
CA GLY A 3 -6.20 -18.68 -16.44
C GLY A 3 -4.74 -18.34 -16.76
N LYS A 4 -3.90 -19.35 -17.01
CA LYS A 4 -2.50 -19.17 -17.44
C LYS A 4 -2.38 -18.45 -18.79
N GLN A 5 -3.28 -18.71 -19.73
CA GLN A 5 -3.27 -18.06 -21.05
C GLN A 5 -3.61 -16.57 -20.98
N LEU A 6 -4.27 -16.10 -19.92
CA LEU A 6 -4.58 -14.68 -19.73
C LEU A 6 -3.48 -13.93 -18.96
N GLN A 7 -2.74 -14.64 -18.08
CA GLN A 7 -1.67 -14.04 -17.28
C GLN A 7 -0.41 -13.74 -18.10
N GLN A 8 -0.03 -14.61 -19.04
CA GLN A 8 1.15 -14.41 -19.88
C GLN A 8 1.03 -13.15 -20.77
N PRO A 9 -0.05 -12.97 -21.55
CA PRO A 9 -0.23 -11.77 -22.36
C PRO A 9 -0.39 -10.50 -21.52
N TYR A 10 -0.98 -10.59 -20.32
CA TYR A 10 -1.12 -9.43 -19.44
C TYR A 10 0.23 -8.91 -18.94
N LYS A 11 1.12 -9.81 -18.49
CA LYS A 11 2.47 -9.44 -18.06
C LYS A 11 3.38 -9.01 -19.20
N ASP A 12 3.17 -9.57 -20.40
CA ASP A 12 4.08 -9.37 -21.53
C ASP A 12 3.66 -8.31 -22.55
N HIS A 13 2.36 -8.03 -22.70
CA HIS A 13 1.81 -7.24 -23.81
C HIS A 13 0.68 -6.24 -23.44
N ILE A 14 -0.04 -6.42 -22.32
CA ILE A 14 -1.21 -5.57 -21.99
C ILE A 14 -0.97 -4.68 -20.76
N GLY A 15 -0.07 -5.08 -19.86
CA GLY A 15 0.28 -4.29 -18.68
C GLY A 15 1.67 -3.66 -18.84
N ASP A 16 1.83 -2.46 -18.31
CA ASP A 16 3.11 -1.75 -18.15
C ASP A 16 4.03 -2.43 -17.11
N TYR A 17 3.91 -3.74 -16.92
CA TYR A 17 4.63 -4.51 -15.89
C TYR A 17 6.15 -4.50 -16.11
N LYS A 18 6.59 -4.49 -17.37
CA LYS A 18 8.01 -4.40 -17.72
C LYS A 18 8.59 -3.02 -17.41
N ASP A 19 7.79 -1.97 -17.59
CA ASP A 19 8.17 -0.57 -17.38
C ASP A 19 7.77 -0.05 -15.99
N TRP A 20 7.28 -0.93 -15.12
CA TRP A 20 6.85 -0.55 -13.79
C TRP A 20 8.04 -0.17 -12.91
N ASN A 21 8.18 1.14 -12.68
CA ASN A 21 9.25 1.76 -11.90
C ASN A 21 9.37 1.25 -10.44
N GLN A 22 8.34 0.62 -9.89
CA GLN A 22 8.35 0.06 -8.53
C GLN A 22 8.75 -1.42 -8.48
N ARG A 23 8.91 -2.09 -9.63
CA ARG A 23 9.06 -3.54 -9.73
C ARG A 23 10.16 -4.13 -8.84
N THR A 24 11.27 -3.41 -8.64
CA THR A 24 12.41 -3.87 -7.82
C THR A 24 12.09 -4.01 -6.33
N TYR A 25 11.15 -3.23 -5.81
CA TYR A 25 10.76 -3.23 -4.39
C TYR A 25 9.28 -3.57 -4.17
N ALA A 26 8.51 -3.75 -5.25
CA ALA A 26 7.08 -4.07 -5.25
C ALA A 26 6.71 -5.34 -4.46
N ALA A 27 7.66 -6.25 -4.24
CA ALA A 27 7.47 -7.42 -3.38
C ALA A 27 7.40 -7.07 -1.88
N GLU A 28 8.02 -5.96 -1.48
CA GLU A 28 8.10 -5.51 -0.09
C GLU A 28 7.16 -4.34 0.18
N TRP A 29 7.02 -3.41 -0.77
CA TRP A 29 6.07 -2.32 -0.63
C TRP A 29 5.70 -1.69 -1.98
N LEU A 30 4.51 -1.10 -2.02
CA LEU A 30 3.99 -0.29 -3.11
C LEU A 30 3.54 1.04 -2.56
N MET A 31 3.73 2.12 -3.33
CA MET A 31 3.38 3.46 -2.89
C MET A 31 2.87 4.32 -4.03
N TYR A 32 1.85 5.12 -3.72
CA TYR A 32 1.25 6.12 -4.59
C TYR A 32 1.15 7.43 -3.79
N PRO A 33 2.26 8.17 -3.61
CA PRO A 33 2.29 9.38 -2.79
C PRO A 33 1.25 10.42 -3.21
N GLU A 34 0.93 10.49 -4.50
CA GLU A 34 -0.08 11.37 -5.08
C GLU A 34 -1.49 11.14 -4.52
N ASN A 35 -1.79 9.94 -4.01
CA ASN A 35 -3.09 9.60 -3.44
C ASN A 35 -3.23 10.04 -1.98
N THR A 36 -2.16 10.59 -1.38
CA THR A 36 -2.16 11.06 0.01
C THR A 36 -3.15 12.20 0.21
N GLY A 37 -4.07 12.01 1.17
CA GLY A 37 -5.07 13.00 1.55
C GLY A 37 -5.04 13.34 3.03
N PRO A 38 -5.98 14.16 3.50
CA PRO A 38 -6.01 14.65 4.88
C PRO A 38 -6.33 13.58 5.92
N TYR A 39 -7.02 12.50 5.53
CA TYR A 39 -7.43 11.43 6.42
C TYR A 39 -6.91 10.12 5.90
N LEU A 40 -5.91 9.56 6.57
CA LEU A 40 -5.37 8.24 6.25
C LEU A 40 -5.91 7.19 7.22
N SER A 41 -6.10 5.99 6.71
CA SER A 41 -6.32 4.79 7.51
C SER A 41 -5.22 3.81 7.23
N ILE A 42 -4.71 3.18 8.27
CA ILE A 42 -3.89 1.99 8.15
C ILE A 42 -4.76 0.82 8.60
N ASP A 43 -4.87 -0.18 7.74
CA ASP A 43 -5.62 -1.40 7.99
C ASP A 43 -4.66 -2.61 7.87
N GLU A 44 -4.82 -3.57 8.77
CA GLU A 44 -4.12 -4.85 8.74
C GLU A 44 -5.06 -5.88 8.12
N THR A 45 -4.93 -6.21 6.83
CA THR A 45 -5.52 -7.47 6.33
C THR A 45 -5.29 -7.66 4.85
N LEU A 46 -4.20 -8.34 4.50
CA LEU A 46 -4.21 -9.32 3.41
C LEU A 46 -3.29 -10.47 3.77
N LEU A 47 -3.84 -11.68 3.87
CA LEU A 47 -3.05 -12.91 3.82
C LEU A 47 -2.89 -13.29 2.34
N CYS A 48 -1.77 -12.93 1.74
CA CYS A 48 -1.45 -13.33 0.38
C CYS A 48 -0.32 -14.35 0.43
N ASN A 49 -0.58 -15.58 -0.03
CA ASN A 49 0.42 -16.66 -0.06
C ASN A 49 1.08 -16.98 1.31
N GLY A 50 0.36 -16.76 2.42
CA GLY A 50 0.90 -16.97 3.77
C GLY A 50 1.62 -15.76 4.37
N GLU A 51 1.71 -14.65 3.62
CA GLU A 51 2.32 -13.39 4.09
C GLU A 51 1.24 -12.36 4.42
N LEU A 52 1.48 -11.58 5.48
CA LEU A 52 0.61 -10.47 5.88
C LEU A 52 1.07 -9.17 5.24
N TYR A 53 0.13 -8.28 4.93
CA TYR A 53 0.39 -6.93 4.42
C TYR A 53 -0.47 -5.89 5.16
N SER A 54 0.12 -4.72 5.38
CA SER A 54 -0.57 -3.51 5.82
C SER A 54 -0.93 -2.64 4.63
N ILE A 55 -2.15 -2.10 4.63
CA ILE A 55 -2.64 -1.21 3.57
C ILE A 55 -2.88 0.17 4.15
N VAL A 56 -2.42 1.20 3.45
CA VAL A 56 -2.65 2.60 3.78
C VAL A 56 -3.61 3.20 2.76
N ILE A 57 -4.76 3.69 3.23
CA ILE A 57 -5.85 4.21 2.40
C ILE A 57 -6.18 5.65 2.80
N ASN A 58 -6.37 6.51 1.81
CA ASN A 58 -6.97 7.83 1.99
C ASN A 58 -8.49 7.70 2.16
N LYS A 59 -8.98 7.83 3.40
CA LYS A 59 -10.42 7.79 3.76
C LYS A 59 -11.21 8.92 3.09
N ALA A 60 -10.59 10.07 2.81
CA ALA A 60 -11.24 11.18 2.14
C ALA A 60 -11.69 10.83 0.70
N ALA A 61 -10.98 9.90 0.05
CA ALA A 61 -11.32 9.40 -1.27
C ALA A 61 -12.48 8.37 -1.27
N LYS A 62 -13.02 8.01 -0.09
CA LYS A 62 -14.17 7.09 0.07
C LYS A 62 -13.98 5.74 -0.64
N CYS A 63 -12.78 5.17 -0.56
CA CYS A 63 -12.40 3.92 -1.23
C CYS A 63 -12.64 3.90 -2.75
N ARG A 64 -12.65 5.07 -3.40
CA ARG A 64 -12.75 5.20 -4.86
C ARG A 64 -11.35 5.14 -5.49
N LYS A 65 -11.28 5.37 -6.80
CA LYS A 65 -10.00 5.55 -7.51
C LYS A 65 -9.12 6.56 -6.76
N SER A 66 -7.81 6.30 -6.70
CA SER A 66 -6.82 7.13 -5.99
C SER A 66 -6.97 7.17 -4.46
N SER A 67 -7.55 6.12 -3.87
CA SER A 67 -7.60 5.95 -2.41
C SER A 67 -6.41 5.18 -1.85
N LEU A 68 -5.80 4.26 -2.60
CA LEU A 68 -4.65 3.47 -2.15
C LEU A 68 -3.39 4.34 -2.09
N VAL A 69 -2.83 4.51 -0.90
CA VAL A 69 -1.59 5.29 -0.69
C VAL A 69 -0.38 4.39 -0.62
N ALA A 70 -0.45 3.28 0.12
CA ALA A 70 0.63 2.33 0.19
C ALA A 70 0.15 0.92 0.51
N VAL A 71 0.93 -0.08 0.11
CA VAL A 71 0.85 -1.46 0.58
C VAL A 71 2.23 -1.82 1.10
N VAL A 72 2.33 -2.38 2.28
CA VAL A 72 3.60 -2.71 2.94
C VAL A 72 3.53 -4.16 3.40
N LYS A 73 4.59 -4.93 3.14
CA LYS A 73 4.73 -6.29 3.63
C LYS A 73 4.96 -6.32 5.13
N GLY A 74 4.29 -7.23 5.80
CA GLY A 74 4.25 -7.35 7.25
C GLY A 74 3.20 -6.45 7.88
N THR A 75 3.02 -6.62 9.18
CA THR A 75 2.08 -5.83 9.98
C THR A 75 2.78 -4.79 10.85
N GLN A 76 4.08 -4.94 11.11
CA GLN A 76 4.82 -4.08 12.03
C GLN A 76 4.68 -2.58 11.70
N ALA A 77 4.23 -1.79 12.69
CA ALA A 77 3.95 -0.37 12.54
C ALA A 77 5.23 0.40 12.16
N SER A 78 6.37 0.00 12.74
CA SER A 78 7.70 0.51 12.39
C SER A 78 7.99 0.38 10.88
N SER A 79 7.73 -0.79 10.29
CA SER A 79 7.92 -1.03 8.85
C SER A 79 7.03 -0.13 8.00
N VAL A 80 5.77 0.04 8.39
CA VAL A 80 4.83 0.93 7.69
C VAL A 80 5.30 2.38 7.77
N ILE A 81 5.75 2.84 8.96
CA ILE A 81 6.27 4.18 9.17
C ILE A 81 7.52 4.43 8.32
N GLU A 82 8.46 3.48 8.25
CA GLU A 82 9.67 3.61 7.43
C GLU A 82 9.34 3.78 5.94
N VAL A 83 8.35 3.03 5.45
CA VAL A 83 7.87 3.20 4.08
C VAL A 83 7.22 4.56 3.91
N LEU A 84 6.29 4.96 4.78
CA LEU A 84 5.60 6.25 4.70
C LEU A 84 6.56 7.45 4.81
N ARG A 85 7.68 7.34 5.53
CA ARG A 85 8.73 8.38 5.58
C ARG A 85 9.41 8.67 4.24
N LYS A 86 9.28 7.76 3.25
CA LYS A 86 9.77 7.98 1.88
C LYS A 86 8.89 8.95 1.09
N ILE A 87 7.66 9.22 1.54
CA ILE A 87 6.78 10.22 0.94
C ILE A 87 7.42 11.62 1.10
N PRO A 88 7.48 12.45 0.03
CA PRO A 88 8.00 13.80 0.14
C PRO A 88 7.30 14.65 1.21
N ILE A 89 8.07 15.47 1.94
CA ILE A 89 7.56 16.24 3.09
C ILE A 89 6.37 17.16 2.74
N HIS A 90 6.34 17.72 1.52
CA HIS A 90 5.25 18.57 1.06
C HIS A 90 3.92 17.82 0.87
N ILE A 91 3.98 16.49 0.70
CA ILE A 91 2.81 15.61 0.63
C ILE A 91 2.39 15.20 2.05
N HIS A 92 3.35 14.93 2.94
CA HIS A 92 3.09 14.69 4.37
C HIS A 92 2.29 15.82 5.02
N GLY A 93 2.61 17.07 4.68
CA GLY A 93 1.89 18.25 5.22
C GLY A 93 0.39 18.31 4.87
N LYS A 94 -0.11 17.44 3.97
CA LYS A 94 -1.53 17.31 3.67
C LYS A 94 -2.28 16.48 4.71
N VAL A 95 -1.58 15.55 5.37
CA VAL A 95 -2.15 14.61 6.34
C VAL A 95 -2.50 15.37 7.63
N ARG A 96 -3.73 15.22 8.09
CA ARG A 96 -4.23 15.81 9.33
C ARG A 96 -4.44 14.76 10.41
N GLU A 97 -4.85 13.56 9.99
CA GLU A 97 -5.17 12.47 10.88
C GLU A 97 -4.81 11.14 10.22
N VAL A 98 -4.29 10.23 11.04
CA VAL A 98 -4.07 8.83 10.68
C VAL A 98 -4.84 7.98 11.68
N THR A 99 -5.83 7.24 11.21
CA THR A 99 -6.51 6.22 12.01
C THR A 99 -5.78 4.90 11.84
N LEU A 100 -5.46 4.25 12.95
CA LEU A 100 -4.88 2.90 12.97
C LEU A 100 -5.96 1.95 13.47
N ASP A 101 -6.56 1.20 12.54
CA ASP A 101 -7.54 0.18 12.86
C ASP A 101 -6.77 -1.14 13.01
N LEU A 102 -6.31 -1.41 14.24
CA LEU A 102 -5.38 -2.50 14.57
C LEU A 102 -6.06 -3.66 15.32
N SER A 103 -5.64 -4.88 15.04
CA SER A 103 -5.77 -5.97 16.00
C SER A 103 -4.86 -5.71 17.22
N VAL A 104 -5.26 -6.18 18.42
CA VAL A 104 -4.53 -5.98 19.70
C VAL A 104 -3.04 -6.38 19.64
N SER A 105 -2.65 -7.22 18.67
CA SER A 105 -1.28 -7.72 18.48
C SER A 105 -0.22 -6.67 18.13
N MET A 106 -0.64 -5.44 17.81
CA MET A 106 0.24 -4.35 17.34
C MET A 106 0.56 -3.28 18.38
N ALA A 107 -0.06 -3.31 19.56
CA ALA A 107 -0.03 -2.23 20.54
C ALA A 107 1.34 -1.98 21.21
N ALA A 108 2.40 -2.72 20.85
CA ALA A 108 3.70 -2.66 21.51
C ALA A 108 4.71 -1.65 20.92
N ALA A 109 4.32 -0.81 19.95
CA ALA A 109 5.28 -0.03 19.15
C ALA A 109 4.97 1.46 18.97
N PHE A 110 4.22 2.08 19.89
CA PHE A 110 4.10 3.55 19.96
C PHE A 110 4.51 4.09 21.33
#